data_AF-A0AAV4R5K5-F1
#
_entry.id   AF-A0AAV4R5K5-F1
#
_cell.length_a   1.000
_cell.length_b   1.000
_cell.length_c   1.000
_cell.angle_alpha   90.00
_cell.angle_beta   90.00
_cell.angle_gamma   90.00
#
_symmetry.space_group_name_H-M   'P 1'
#
loop_
_entity.id
_entity.type
_entity.pdbx_description
1 polymer ?
#
loop_
_entity_poly.entity_id
_entity_poly.type
_entity_poly.pdbx_seq_one_letter_code
_entity_poly.pdbx_strand_id
1 'polypeptide(L)' 'MVGIVLAEFIELLRDVYSIPLSSMHVIGHSLGAHVAGYAGQRLNKLGRITGLDPAEPYFQYTLEEVRLIPAMLNSSM' A
#
# COMPACT_ATOMS: atom_id res chain seq x y z
N MET A 1 -2.40 -7.88 -9.23
CA MET A 1 -2.66 -9.11 -8.44
C MET A 1 -1.80 -9.23 -7.19
N VAL A 2 -0.52 -8.81 -7.18
CA VAL A 2 0.35 -8.92 -5.97
C VAL A 2 -0.11 -8.03 -4.79
N GLY A 3 -0.59 -6.81 -5.04
CA GLY A 3 -1.04 -5.90 -3.98
C GLY A 3 -2.24 -6.43 -3.17
N ILE A 4 -3.12 -7.22 -3.80
CA ILE A 4 -4.25 -7.87 -3.12
C ILE A 4 -3.75 -8.96 -2.19
N VAL A 5 -2.84 -9.82 -2.66
CA VAL A 5 -2.24 -10.88 -1.84
C VAL A 5 -1.51 -10.29 -0.63
N LEU A 6 -0.80 -9.18 -0.83
CA LEU A 6 -0.16 -8.45 0.28
C LEU A 6 -1.19 -7.91 1.27
N ALA A 7 -2.31 -7.34 0.79
CA ALA A 7 -3.38 -6.87 1.65
C ALA A 7 -4.02 -8.01 2.47
N GLU A 8 -4.35 -9.13 1.83
CA GLU A 8 -4.92 -10.31 2.49
C GLU A 8 -3.97 -10.86 3.57
N PHE A 9 -2.66 -10.89 3.29
CA PHE A 9 -1.66 -11.29 4.28
C PHE A 9 -1.61 -10.33 5.47
N ILE A 10 -1.69 -9.02 5.23
CA ILE A 10 -1.72 -8.02 6.31
C ILE A 10 -3.02 -8.13 7.13
N GLU A 11 -4.17 -8.38 6.51
CA GLU A 11 -5.42 -8.64 7.24
C GLU A 11 -5.34 -9.91 8.07
N LEU A 12 -4.69 -10.97 7.58
CA LEU A 12 -4.43 -12.18 8.37
C LEU A 12 -3.61 -11.84 9.63
N LEU A 13 -2.58 -11.00 9.51
CA LEU A 13 -1.78 -10.57 10.66
C LEU A 13 -2.61 -9.77 11.67
N ARG A 14 -3.51 -8.91 11.19
CA ARG A 14 -4.47 -8.18 12.02
C ARG A 14 -5.41 -9.13 12.75
N ASP A 15 -6.03 -10.05 12.04
CA ASP A 15 -7.16 -10.83 12.54
C ASP A 15 -6.71 -12.01 13.42
N VAL A 16 -5.61 -12.68 13.06
CA VAL A 16 -5.12 -13.86 13.79
C VAL A 16 -4.23 -13.46 14.97
N TYR A 17 -3.40 -12.43 14.79
CA TYR A 17 -2.40 -12.04 15.79
C TYR A 17 -2.74 -10.73 16.51
N SER A 18 -3.90 -10.12 16.23
CA SER A 18 -4.33 -8.85 16.83
C SER A 18 -3.33 -7.71 16.65
N ILE A 19 -2.56 -7.72 15.56
CA ILE A 19 -1.58 -6.66 15.26
C ILE A 19 -2.30 -5.50 14.58
N PRO A 20 -2.31 -4.29 15.16
CA PRO A 20 -3.04 -3.17 14.56
C PRO A 20 -2.42 -2.74 13.24
N LEU A 21 -3.24 -2.45 12.22
CA LEU A 21 -2.75 -1.97 10.91
C LEU A 21 -1.90 -0.70 11.03
N SER A 22 -2.21 0.15 12.01
CA SER A 22 -1.49 1.40 12.28
C SER A 22 -0.05 1.19 12.77
N SER A 23 0.33 0.00 13.24
CA SER A 23 1.71 -0.30 13.64
C SER A 23 2.56 -0.88 12.51
N MET A 24 1.96 -1.15 11.34
CA MET A 24 2.64 -1.79 10.23
C MET A 24 3.19 -0.77 9.24
N HIS A 25 4.38 -1.07 8.71
CA HIS A 25 5.06 -0.25 7.69
C HIS A 25 5.45 -1.12 6.50
N VAL A 26 4.90 -0.80 5.33
CA VAL A 26 5.25 -1.47 4.07
C VAL A 26 6.28 -0.64 3.30
N ILE A 27 7.36 -1.26 2.88
CA ILE A 27 8.42 -0.63 2.09
C ILE A 27 8.47 -1.33 0.72
N GLY A 28 8.31 -0.56 -0.36
CA GLY A 28 8.32 -1.09 -1.72
C GLY A 28 9.33 -0.34 -2.59
N HIS A 29 10.16 -1.08 -3.33
CA HIS A 29 11.14 -0.53 -4.26
C HIS A 29 10.68 -0.71 -5.72
N SER A 30 10.90 0.27 -6.59
CA SER A 30 10.52 0.18 -8.02
C SER A 30 9.04 -0.17 -8.20
N LEU A 31 8.70 -1.26 -8.91
CA LEU A 31 7.33 -1.76 -9.03
C LEU A 31 6.69 -2.08 -7.66
N GLY A 32 7.49 -2.50 -6.69
CA GLY A 32 7.05 -2.80 -5.34
C GLY A 32 6.45 -1.59 -4.62
N ALA A 33 6.85 -0.36 -4.97
CA ALA A 33 6.25 0.85 -4.43
C ALA A 33 4.76 0.95 -4.78
N HIS A 34 4.39 0.59 -6.02
CA HIS A 34 3.00 0.57 -6.47
C HIS A 34 2.24 -0.63 -5.91
N VAL A 35 2.88 -1.80 -5.78
CA VAL A 35 2.30 -2.95 -5.05
C VAL A 35 1.92 -2.57 -3.62
N ALA A 36 2.79 -1.84 -2.93
CA ALA A 36 2.52 -1.34 -1.59
C ALA A 36 1.36 -0.32 -1.58
N GLY A 37 1.32 0.58 -2.56
CA GLY A 37 0.20 1.52 -2.75
C GLY A 37 -1.15 0.81 -2.95
N TYR A 38 -1.21 -0.19 -3.83
CA TYR A 38 -2.41 -1.00 -4.05
C TYR A 38 -2.86 -1.76 -2.79
N ALA A 39 -1.92 -2.28 -2.00
CA ALA A 39 -2.25 -2.90 -0.72
C ALA A 39 -2.83 -1.85 0.25
N GLY A 40 -2.20 -0.68 0.34
CA GLY A 40 -2.66 0.45 1.18
C GLY A 40 -4.07 0.94 0.84
N GLN A 41 -4.42 1.05 -0.44
CA GLN A 41 -5.77 1.43 -0.87
C GLN A 41 -6.86 0.49 -0.34
N ARG A 42 -6.54 -0.80 -0.24
CA ARG A 42 -7.45 -1.83 0.26
C ARG A 42 -7.46 -1.88 1.79
N LEU A 43 -6.35 -1.53 2.41
CA LEU A 43 -6.15 -1.53 3.86
C LEU A 43 -6.40 -0.13 4.43
N ASN A 44 -7.64 0.15 4.79
CA ASN A 44 -7.97 1.39 5.50
C ASN A 44 -7.10 1.55 6.76
N LYS A 45 -6.35 2.66 6.85
CA LYS A 45 -5.50 3.05 8.00
C LYS A 45 -4.25 2.20 8.24
N LEU A 46 -3.59 1.72 7.19
CA LEU A 46 -2.22 1.20 7.31
C LEU A 46 -1.27 2.29 7.85
N GLY A 47 -0.39 1.93 8.78
CA GLY A 47 0.46 2.88 9.51
C GLY A 47 1.36 3.72 8.60
N ARG A 48 2.11 3.09 7.70
CA ARG A 48 2.98 3.81 6.75
C ARG A 48 3.28 2.99 5.49
N ILE A 49 3.47 3.69 4.37
CA ILE A 49 4.06 3.15 3.15
C ILE A 49 5.28 4.00 2.78
N THR A 50 6.39 3.36 2.43
CA THR A 50 7.54 4.03 1.81
C THR A 50 7.80 3.44 0.43
N GLY A 51 7.72 4.29 -0.59
CA GLY A 51 8.20 3.98 -1.93
C GLY A 51 9.67 4.37 -2.07
N LEU A 52 10.53 3.41 -2.40
CA LEU A 52 11.94 3.64 -2.72
C LEU A 52 12.08 3.60 -4.24
N ASP A 53 12.30 4.77 -4.85
CA ASP A 53 12.40 4.93 -6.31
C ASP A 53 11.26 4.26 -7.09
N PRO A 54 10.00 4.73 -6.95
CA PRO A 54 8.84 4.10 -7.60
C PRO A 54 8.99 4.02 -9.12
N ALA A 55 8.59 2.90 -9.72
CA ALA A 55 8.73 2.68 -11.15
C ALA A 55 7.90 3.70 -11.97
N GLU A 56 8.56 4.42 -12.87
CA GLU A 56 7.89 5.45 -13.68
C GLU A 56 7.15 4.92 -14.92
N PRO A 57 7.73 4.03 -15.76
CA PRO A 57 7.04 3.51 -16.95
C PRO A 57 5.73 2.81 -16.57
N TYR A 58 4.66 3.09 -17.32
CA TYR A 58 3.30 2.57 -17.09
C TYR A 58 2.56 3.12 -15.85
N PHE A 59 3.20 3.95 -15.01
CA PHE A 59 2.58 4.56 -13.83
C PHE A 59 2.56 6.08 -13.87
N GLN A 60 3.48 6.72 -14.60
CA GLN A 60 3.40 8.15 -14.86
C GLN A 60 2.10 8.49 -15.63
N TYR A 61 1.46 9.60 -15.24
CA TYR A 61 0.22 10.11 -15.85
C TYR A 61 -0.99 9.17 -15.79
N THR A 62 -0.94 8.11 -14.98
CA THR A 62 -2.11 7.26 -14.73
C THR A 62 -2.97 7.83 -13.60
N LEU A 63 -4.23 7.34 -13.54
CA LEU A 63 -5.14 7.62 -12.45
C LEU A 63 -4.52 7.23 -11.10
N GLU A 64 -4.92 7.94 -10.05
CA GLU A 64 -4.40 7.71 -8.69
C GLU A 64 -4.60 6.28 -8.22
N GLU A 65 -5.68 5.64 -8.66
CA GLU A 65 -5.99 4.23 -8.41
C GLU A 65 -4.88 3.29 -8.88
N VAL A 66 -4.09 3.68 -9.88
CA VAL A 66 -3.13 2.81 -10.56
C VAL A 66 -1.69 2.99 -10.03
N ARG A 67 -1.42 3.95 -9.15
CA ARG A 67 -0.06 4.27 -8.70
C ARG A 67 0.03 4.61 -7.22
N LEU A 68 1.25 4.68 -6.71
CA LEU A 68 1.52 5.09 -5.33
C LEU A 68 1.39 6.62 -5.29
N ILE A 69 0.56 7.15 -4.38
CA ILE A 69 0.42 8.59 -4.15
C ILE A 69 0.68 8.98 -2.68
N PRO A 70 1.15 10.21 -2.42
CA PRO A 70 1.40 10.67 -1.05
C PRO A 70 0.15 10.76 -0.14
N ALA A 71 -1.04 10.98 -0.71
CA ALA A 71 -2.26 11.25 0.05
C ALA A 71 -2.97 10.00 0.62
N MET A 72 -2.54 8.80 0.26
CA MET A 72 -3.18 7.54 0.70
C MET A 72 -3.02 7.21 2.19
N LEU A 73 -2.32 8.06 2.95
CA LEU A 73 -2.16 7.92 4.38
C LEU A 73 -3.25 8.64 5.20
N ASN A 74 -4.10 9.50 4.61
CA ASN A 74 -4.99 10.39 5.38
C ASN A 74 -6.37 10.73 4.77
N SER A 75 -6.89 9.98 3.79
CA SER A 75 -8.25 10.24 3.29
C SER A 75 -9.31 9.70 4.25
N SER A 76 -9.63 10.51 5.25
CA SER A 76 -10.94 10.48 5.91
C SER A 76 -11.89 11.28 5.03
N MET A 77 -12.68 10.61 4.20
CA MET A 77 -13.97 11.05 3.67
C MET A 77 -14.65 9.89 2.96
#